data_AF-A0A9P7J097-F1
#
_entry.id   AF-A0A9P7J097-F1
#
_cell.length_a   1.000
_cell.length_b   1.000
_cell.length_c   1.000
_cell.angle_alpha   90.00
_cell.angle_beta   90.00
_cell.angle_gamma   90.00
#
_symmetry.space_group_name_H-M   'P 1'
#
loop_
_entity.id
_entity.type
_entity.pdbx_description
1 polymer ?
#
loop_
_entity_poly.entity_id
_entity_poly.type
_entity_poly.pdbx_seq_one_letter_code
_entity_poly.pdbx_strand_id
1 'polypeptide(L)'
;MSSWAARNPTRAIIRPRTPPPQLTDAQKASRKIKRDQKIERTKRLHDAVAGYLDTQKTQIEALALAHHVTPKQINDIISNHTHYRTSRKSQLIHALIHAKAKEMNAGSRYSMAELREMVITDPETKDLMREQKEAYIAALEEHRERKGVSVRANNQAAARDVVATTDRIVKELDDLQVRTGVYGTLFVVRGHINDTIQSTMHGTDNSEDFWEDVYEHPMADFLRQYEQWACTQDQSNNDIACTCCFNLTSFTVSVTGKKDIMMNYSNYETAIVETYGVRLVGWPQGVNFTSPSNIGTVGDIRRLRDALKARMCYWTTLSPA
;
A
#
# COMPACT_ATOMS: atom_id res chain seq x y z
N MET A 1 21.59 -36.67 25.99
CA MET A 1 21.09 -35.30 25.73
C MET A 1 20.32 -34.83 26.95
N SER A 2 20.77 -33.79 27.66
CA SER A 2 20.06 -33.22 28.82
C SER A 2 18.84 -32.43 28.35
N SER A 3 17.64 -32.75 28.83
CA SER A 3 16.42 -32.00 28.49
C SER A 3 16.50 -30.55 28.99
N TRP A 4 15.79 -29.62 28.33
CA TRP A 4 15.73 -28.22 28.76
C TRP A 4 15.24 -28.06 30.20
N ALA A 5 14.33 -28.95 30.63
CA ALA A 5 13.84 -29.05 32.01
C ALA A 5 14.97 -29.35 33.02
N ALA A 6 15.94 -30.19 32.66
CA ALA A 6 17.09 -30.49 33.50
C ALA A 6 18.07 -29.30 33.64
N ARG A 7 18.01 -28.33 32.71
CA ARG A 7 18.88 -27.14 32.72
C ARG A 7 18.29 -25.94 33.47
N ASN A 8 16.96 -25.90 33.67
CA ASN A 8 16.26 -24.75 34.25
C ASN A 8 15.19 -25.19 35.27
N PRO A 9 15.58 -25.72 36.44
CA PRO A 9 14.67 -26.34 37.41
C PRO A 9 13.70 -25.36 38.09
N THR A 10 13.97 -24.05 38.05
CA THR A 10 13.16 -23.02 38.72
C THR A 10 12.19 -22.29 37.78
N ARG A 11 12.18 -22.60 36.48
CA ARG A 11 11.27 -21.96 35.51
C ARG A 11 10.05 -22.84 35.24
N ALA A 12 8.86 -22.25 35.33
CA ALA A 12 7.61 -22.94 35.01
C ALA A 12 7.63 -23.43 33.54
N ILE A 13 7.54 -24.75 33.37
CA ILE A 13 7.47 -25.38 32.04
C ILE A 13 6.03 -25.31 31.56
N ILE A 14 5.77 -24.66 30.43
CA ILE A 14 4.48 -24.73 29.74
C ILE A 14 4.28 -26.20 29.32
N ARG A 15 3.28 -26.87 29.90
CA ARG A 15 2.99 -28.26 29.55
C ARG A 15 2.63 -28.34 28.07
N PRO A 16 3.13 -29.35 27.32
CA PRO A 16 2.64 -29.61 25.97
C PRO A 16 1.12 -29.74 26.00
N ARG A 17 0.42 -28.98 25.15
CA ARG A 17 -1.04 -29.11 25.01
C ARG A 17 -1.36 -30.57 24.70
N THR A 18 -2.22 -31.19 25.50
CA THR A 18 -2.73 -32.53 25.22
C THR A 18 -3.43 -32.51 23.86
N PRO A 19 -3.13 -33.46 22.96
CA PRO A 19 -3.85 -33.55 21.69
C PRO A 19 -5.34 -33.75 21.98
N PRO A 20 -6.23 -33.07 21.24
CA PRO A 20 -7.66 -33.19 21.48
C PRO A 20 -8.11 -34.66 21.30
N PRO A 21 -9.03 -35.14 22.14
CA PRO A 21 -9.50 -36.52 22.06
C PRO A 21 -10.09 -36.82 20.68
N GLN A 22 -9.82 -38.03 20.15
CA GLN A 22 -10.39 -38.45 18.88
C GLN A 22 -11.91 -38.52 18.98
N LEU A 23 -12.59 -37.97 17.98
CA LEU A 23 -14.05 -37.93 17.96
C LEU A 23 -14.61 -39.33 17.76
N THR A 24 -15.57 -39.68 18.60
CA THR A 24 -16.38 -40.90 18.44
C THR A 24 -17.19 -40.83 17.14
N ASP A 25 -17.56 -41.97 16.59
CA ASP A 25 -18.32 -42.02 15.33
C ASP A 25 -19.71 -41.36 15.46
N ALA A 26 -20.31 -41.42 16.64
CA ALA A 26 -21.52 -40.66 16.97
C ALA A 26 -21.29 -39.13 16.92
N GLN A 27 -20.16 -38.63 17.41
CA GLN A 27 -19.80 -37.21 17.32
C GLN A 27 -19.49 -36.78 15.88
N LYS A 28 -18.86 -37.64 15.07
CA LYS A 28 -18.64 -37.38 13.64
C LYS A 28 -19.97 -37.31 12.87
N ALA A 29 -20.90 -38.23 13.14
CA ALA A 29 -22.23 -38.22 12.54
C ALA A 29 -23.04 -36.98 12.94
N SER A 30 -23.02 -36.60 14.23
CA SER A 30 -23.67 -35.37 14.71
C SER A 30 -23.08 -34.11 14.06
N ARG A 31 -21.75 -34.06 13.87
CA ARG A 31 -21.08 -32.95 13.16
C ARG A 31 -21.45 -32.90 11.68
N LYS A 32 -21.60 -34.05 11.02
CA LYS A 32 -22.06 -34.12 9.62
C LYS A 32 -23.48 -33.57 9.49
N ILE A 33 -24.40 -33.99 10.36
CA ILE A 33 -25.79 -33.48 10.37
C ILE A 33 -25.80 -31.96 10.59
N LYS A 34 -25.03 -31.43 11.56
CA LYS A 34 -24.93 -29.99 11.79
C LYS A 34 -24.34 -29.25 10.59
N ARG A 35 -23.36 -29.84 9.90
CA ARG A 35 -22.76 -29.27 8.68
C ARG A 35 -23.79 -29.21 7.55
N ASP A 36 -24.53 -30.28 7.32
CA ASP A 36 -25.54 -30.38 6.27
C ASP A 36 -26.69 -29.40 6.54
N GLN A 37 -27.16 -29.30 7.80
CA GLN A 37 -28.13 -28.29 8.23
C GLN A 37 -27.63 -26.85 8.04
N LYS A 38 -26.34 -26.59 8.30
CA LYS A 38 -25.75 -25.27 8.07
C LYS A 38 -25.72 -24.94 6.58
N ILE A 39 -25.32 -25.89 5.72
CA ILE A 39 -25.32 -25.73 4.27
C ILE A 39 -26.73 -25.44 3.75
N GLU A 40 -27.71 -26.22 4.19
CA GLU A 40 -29.13 -26.04 3.87
C GLU A 40 -29.64 -24.64 4.29
N ARG A 41 -29.34 -24.22 5.52
CA ARG A 41 -29.73 -22.89 6.05
C ARG A 41 -29.07 -21.76 5.26
N THR A 42 -27.78 -21.89 4.95
CA THR A 42 -27.05 -20.91 4.15
C THR A 42 -27.60 -20.83 2.73
N LYS A 43 -27.93 -21.97 2.12
CA LYS A 43 -28.57 -22.01 0.79
C LYS A 43 -29.93 -21.31 0.80
N ARG A 44 -30.81 -21.63 1.76
CA ARG A 44 -32.11 -20.95 1.92
C ARG A 44 -31.98 -19.44 2.12
N LEU A 45 -30.96 -19.00 2.86
CA LEU A 45 -30.67 -17.59 3.02
C LEU A 45 -30.26 -16.94 1.68
N HIS A 46 -29.36 -17.58 0.92
CA HIS A 46 -28.97 -17.08 -0.40
C HIS A 46 -30.15 -17.02 -1.37
N ASP A 47 -31.00 -18.05 -1.38
CA ASP A 47 -32.19 -18.09 -2.23
C ASP A 47 -33.19 -16.97 -1.84
N ALA A 48 -33.38 -16.73 -0.53
CA ALA A 48 -34.23 -15.63 -0.04
C ALA A 48 -33.67 -14.25 -0.39
N VAL A 49 -32.34 -14.06 -0.28
CA VAL A 49 -31.67 -12.81 -0.68
C VAL A 49 -31.79 -12.59 -2.19
N ALA A 50 -31.63 -13.64 -3.00
CA ALA A 50 -31.82 -13.54 -4.45
C ALA A 50 -33.25 -13.11 -4.80
N GLY A 51 -34.27 -13.72 -4.17
CA GLY A 51 -35.66 -13.31 -4.36
C GLY A 51 -35.95 -11.87 -3.92
N TYR A 52 -35.31 -11.40 -2.85
CA TYR A 52 -35.39 -9.99 -2.43
C TYR A 52 -34.81 -9.04 -3.48
N LEU A 53 -33.64 -9.37 -4.05
CA LEU A 53 -33.00 -8.55 -5.08
C LEU A 53 -33.84 -8.47 -6.37
N ASP A 54 -34.47 -9.57 -6.78
CA ASP A 54 -35.41 -9.56 -7.91
C ASP A 54 -36.64 -8.70 -7.63
N THR A 55 -37.18 -8.78 -6.41
CA THR A 55 -38.29 -7.92 -5.97
C THR A 55 -37.88 -6.45 -5.96
N GLN A 56 -36.68 -6.14 -5.48
CA GLN A 56 -36.15 -4.79 -5.47
C GLN A 56 -35.97 -4.24 -6.90
N LYS A 57 -35.47 -5.06 -7.82
CA LYS A 57 -35.30 -4.68 -9.23
C LYS A 57 -36.64 -4.31 -9.87
N THR A 58 -37.67 -5.15 -9.68
CA THR A 58 -39.01 -4.86 -10.20
C THR A 58 -39.63 -3.60 -9.59
N GLN A 59 -39.40 -3.34 -8.30
CA GLN A 59 -39.83 -2.10 -7.64
C GLN A 59 -39.10 -0.86 -8.19
N ILE A 60 -37.78 -0.96 -8.44
CA ILE A 60 -36.99 0.12 -9.04
C ILE A 60 -37.46 0.40 -10.47
N GLU A 61 -37.77 -0.63 -11.26
CA GLU A 61 -38.34 -0.49 -12.60
C GLU A 61 -39.72 0.18 -12.57
N ALA A 62 -40.57 -0.17 -11.60
CA ALA A 62 -41.86 0.48 -11.40
C ALA A 62 -41.73 1.95 -11.00
N LEU A 63 -40.80 2.29 -10.10
CA LEU A 63 -40.49 3.67 -9.72
C LEU A 63 -39.91 4.48 -10.89
N ALA A 64 -39.05 3.86 -11.69
CA ALA A 64 -38.48 4.47 -12.89
C ALA A 64 -39.59 4.86 -13.88
N LEU A 65 -40.56 3.97 -14.09
CA LEU A 65 -41.74 4.24 -14.92
C LEU A 65 -42.63 5.34 -14.34
N ALA A 66 -42.93 5.28 -13.03
CA ALA A 66 -43.81 6.24 -12.36
C ALA A 66 -43.24 7.67 -12.35
N HIS A 67 -41.93 7.81 -12.27
CA HIS A 67 -41.25 9.11 -12.17
C HIS A 67 -40.56 9.55 -13.46
N HIS A 68 -40.69 8.80 -14.56
CA HIS A 68 -40.03 9.07 -15.85
C HIS A 68 -38.51 9.25 -15.75
N VAL A 69 -37.89 8.45 -14.89
CA VAL A 69 -36.45 8.50 -14.59
C VAL A 69 -35.83 7.15 -14.93
N THR A 70 -34.54 7.12 -15.29
CA THR A 70 -33.87 5.85 -15.59
C THR A 70 -33.70 5.00 -14.31
N PRO A 71 -33.86 3.66 -14.37
CA PRO A 71 -33.55 2.77 -13.24
C PRO A 71 -32.13 2.96 -12.71
N LYS A 72 -31.21 3.35 -13.60
CA LYS A 72 -29.83 3.71 -13.25
C LYS A 72 -29.79 4.94 -12.33
N GLN A 73 -30.50 6.01 -12.66
CA GLN A 73 -30.52 7.21 -11.82
C GLN A 73 -31.14 6.96 -10.45
N ILE A 74 -32.14 6.09 -10.33
CA ILE A 74 -32.69 5.65 -9.03
C ILE A 74 -31.66 4.81 -8.27
N ASN A 75 -30.99 3.87 -8.94
CA ASN A 75 -29.88 3.12 -8.35
C ASN A 75 -28.73 4.03 -7.93
N ASP A 76 -28.41 5.07 -8.68
CA ASP A 76 -27.38 6.05 -8.34
C ASP A 76 -27.78 6.87 -7.10
N ILE A 77 -29.07 7.16 -6.90
CA ILE A 77 -29.59 7.78 -5.66
C ILE A 77 -29.47 6.82 -4.47
N ILE A 78 -29.81 5.54 -4.65
CA ILE A 78 -29.70 4.50 -3.60
C ILE A 78 -28.23 4.20 -3.27
N SER A 79 -27.36 4.13 -4.29
CA SER A 79 -25.94 3.79 -4.19
C SER A 79 -25.02 4.99 -3.92
N ASN A 80 -25.54 6.22 -3.96
CA ASN A 80 -24.82 7.42 -3.53
C ASN A 80 -24.44 7.39 -2.04
N HIS A 81 -24.94 6.45 -1.26
CA HIS A 81 -24.44 6.17 0.09
C HIS A 81 -23.11 5.39 0.11
N THR A 82 -22.73 4.73 -0.99
CA THR A 82 -21.46 3.99 -1.11
C THR A 82 -20.59 4.62 -2.19
N HIS A 83 -19.81 5.64 -1.84
CA HIS A 83 -18.92 6.33 -2.77
C HIS A 83 -17.63 5.54 -3.03
N TYR A 84 -17.72 4.46 -3.81
CA TYR A 84 -16.53 3.89 -4.44
C TYR A 84 -16.13 4.75 -5.64
N ARG A 85 -15.17 5.67 -5.47
CA ARG A 85 -14.52 6.32 -6.61
C ARG A 85 -13.68 5.26 -7.35
N THR A 86 -14.18 4.78 -8.48
CA THR A 86 -13.38 3.96 -9.38
C THR A 86 -12.21 4.79 -9.94
N SER A 87 -11.03 4.18 -9.99
CA SER A 87 -9.88 4.81 -10.62
C SER A 87 -10.22 5.14 -12.08
N ARG A 88 -9.93 6.37 -12.51
CA ARG A 88 -10.20 6.78 -13.90
C ARG A 88 -9.43 5.89 -14.87
N LYS A 89 -10.15 5.29 -15.83
CA LYS A 89 -9.56 4.48 -16.91
C LYS A 89 -8.40 5.24 -17.57
N SER A 90 -7.31 4.53 -17.78
CA SER A 90 -6.15 4.99 -18.56
C SER A 90 -6.61 5.41 -19.97
N GLN A 91 -6.26 6.62 -20.39
CA GLN A 91 -6.57 7.09 -21.74
C GLN A 91 -5.27 7.26 -22.52
N LEU A 92 -5.32 7.02 -23.84
CA LEU A 92 -4.15 7.11 -24.72
C LEU A 92 -3.43 8.45 -24.58
N ILE A 93 -4.16 9.57 -24.55
CA ILE A 93 -3.55 10.90 -24.42
C ILE A 93 -2.75 11.05 -23.12
N HIS A 94 -3.23 10.47 -22.02
CA HIS A 94 -2.50 10.46 -20.74
C HIS A 94 -1.29 9.55 -20.77
N ALA A 95 -1.36 8.44 -21.52
CA ALA A 95 -0.25 7.53 -21.71
C ALA A 95 0.87 8.16 -22.55
N LEU A 96 0.52 8.86 -23.63
CA LEU A 96 1.47 9.59 -24.48
C LEU A 96 2.14 10.74 -23.73
N ILE A 97 1.36 11.54 -22.97
CA ILE A 97 1.94 12.59 -22.12
C ILE A 97 2.89 11.98 -21.08
N HIS A 98 2.55 10.84 -20.48
CA HIS A 98 3.42 10.16 -19.53
C HIS A 98 4.71 9.64 -20.17
N ALA A 99 4.64 9.06 -21.36
CA ALA A 99 5.80 8.61 -22.12
C ALA A 99 6.72 9.78 -22.49
N LYS A 100 6.14 10.86 -23.06
CA LYS A 100 6.89 12.07 -23.40
C LYS A 100 7.50 12.75 -22.18
N ALA A 101 6.78 12.77 -21.05
CA ALA A 101 7.31 13.27 -19.79
C ALA A 101 8.50 12.44 -19.29
N LYS A 102 8.50 11.13 -19.53
CA LYS A 102 9.60 10.23 -19.14
C LYS A 102 10.84 10.44 -20.00
N GLU A 103 10.66 10.71 -21.30
CA GLU A 103 11.75 11.05 -22.23
C GLU A 103 12.37 12.42 -21.90
N MET A 104 11.52 13.44 -21.74
CA MET A 104 11.97 14.84 -21.71
C MET A 104 12.39 15.31 -20.31
N ASN A 105 11.78 14.80 -19.23
CA ASN A 105 12.12 15.24 -17.86
C ASN A 105 13.39 14.56 -17.30
N ALA A 106 14.28 14.06 -18.15
CA ALA A 106 15.56 13.47 -17.75
C ALA A 106 16.61 14.50 -17.29
N GLY A 107 16.33 15.81 -17.41
CA GLY A 107 17.25 16.88 -16.98
C GLY A 107 16.58 18.19 -16.57
N SER A 108 15.52 18.63 -17.27
CA SER A 108 14.76 19.84 -16.95
C SER A 108 13.26 19.52 -16.87
N ARG A 109 12.57 20.08 -15.89
CA ARG A 109 11.16 19.77 -15.62
C ARG A 109 10.24 20.63 -16.50
N TYR A 110 9.71 20.04 -17.56
CA TYR A 110 8.73 20.68 -18.44
C TYR A 110 7.35 20.75 -17.78
N SER A 111 6.60 21.81 -18.12
CA SER A 111 5.23 21.97 -17.65
C SER A 111 4.29 20.99 -18.35
N MET A 112 3.14 20.70 -17.72
CA MET A 112 2.12 19.85 -18.34
C MET A 112 1.55 20.44 -19.63
N ALA A 113 1.57 21.77 -19.80
CA ALA A 113 1.12 22.44 -21.01
C ALA A 113 2.11 22.20 -22.16
N GLU A 114 3.41 22.38 -21.90
CA GLU A 114 4.48 22.12 -22.87
C GLU A 114 4.49 20.65 -23.31
N LEU A 115 4.33 19.71 -22.38
CA LEU A 115 4.28 18.28 -22.70
C LEU A 115 3.08 17.92 -23.58
N ARG A 116 1.94 18.59 -23.39
CA ARG A 116 0.77 18.40 -24.27
C ARG A 116 1.05 18.93 -25.67
N GLU A 117 1.65 20.10 -25.79
CA GLU A 117 1.99 20.70 -27.07
C GLU A 117 3.02 19.85 -27.84
N MET A 118 4.02 19.31 -27.14
CA MET A 118 4.99 18.38 -27.71
C MET A 118 4.33 17.10 -28.23
N VAL A 119 3.40 16.51 -27.49
CA VAL A 119 2.62 15.35 -27.96
C VAL A 119 1.72 15.68 -29.15
N ILE A 120 1.24 16.91 -29.27
CA ILE A 120 0.42 17.32 -30.44
C ILE A 120 1.30 17.60 -31.67
N THR A 121 2.53 18.07 -31.46
CA THR A 121 3.45 18.48 -32.52
C THR A 121 4.21 17.30 -33.11
N ASP A 122 4.45 16.27 -32.31
CA ASP A 122 5.23 15.08 -32.67
C ASP A 122 4.55 14.22 -33.75
N PRO A 123 5.14 14.10 -34.97
CA PRO A 123 4.60 13.27 -36.05
C PRO A 123 4.49 11.79 -35.67
N GLU A 124 5.42 11.26 -34.86
CA GLU A 124 5.42 9.83 -34.48
C GLU A 124 4.23 9.47 -33.60
N THR A 125 3.70 10.42 -32.83
CA THR A 125 2.53 10.21 -32.00
C THR A 125 1.20 10.24 -32.77
N LYS A 126 1.19 10.85 -33.97
CA LYS A 126 -0.02 10.92 -34.82
C LYS A 126 -0.25 9.62 -35.59
N ASP A 127 0.82 8.98 -36.05
CA ASP A 127 0.75 7.76 -36.87
C ASP A 127 1.00 6.47 -36.07
N LEU A 128 0.49 6.40 -34.84
CA LEU A 128 0.62 5.22 -34.00
C LEU A 128 -0.30 4.07 -34.45
N MET A 129 0.29 2.89 -34.65
CA MET A 129 -0.45 1.64 -34.86
C MET A 129 -1.27 1.25 -33.63
N ARG A 130 -2.31 0.45 -33.83
CA ARG A 130 -3.21 -0.01 -32.76
C ARG A 130 -2.45 -0.71 -31.62
N GLU A 131 -1.48 -1.56 -31.97
CA GLU A 131 -0.64 -2.26 -31.00
C GLU A 131 0.23 -1.32 -30.17
N GLN A 132 0.79 -0.27 -30.79
CA GLN A 132 1.59 0.73 -30.08
C GLN A 132 0.71 1.54 -29.11
N LYS A 133 -0.51 1.89 -29.51
CA LYS A 133 -1.49 2.58 -28.65
C LYS A 133 -1.84 1.75 -27.41
N GLU A 134 -2.09 0.45 -27.61
CA GLU A 134 -2.38 -0.49 -26.51
C GLU A 134 -1.16 -0.66 -25.59
N ALA A 135 0.05 -0.72 -26.14
CA ALA A 135 1.29 -0.80 -25.36
C ALA A 135 1.51 0.44 -24.47
N TYR A 136 1.26 1.66 -24.98
CA TYR A 136 1.35 2.87 -24.18
C TYR A 136 0.36 2.87 -23.00
N ILE A 137 -0.87 2.43 -23.25
CA ILE A 137 -1.91 2.33 -22.22
C ILE A 137 -1.50 1.32 -21.15
N ALA A 138 -1.05 0.12 -21.56
CA ALA A 138 -0.59 -0.92 -20.64
C ALA A 138 0.60 -0.45 -19.78
N ALA A 139 1.57 0.24 -20.39
CA ALA A 139 2.72 0.79 -19.67
C ALA A 139 2.30 1.86 -18.63
N LEU A 140 1.27 2.66 -18.93
CA LEU A 140 0.72 3.62 -17.97
C LEU A 140 0.00 2.91 -16.80
N GLU A 141 -0.75 1.86 -17.09
CA GLU A 141 -1.45 1.05 -16.07
C GLU A 141 -0.45 0.37 -15.14
N GLU A 142 0.55 -0.32 -15.69
CA GLU A 142 1.60 -0.96 -14.91
C GLU A 142 2.33 0.06 -14.01
N HIS A 143 2.63 1.25 -14.54
CA HIS A 143 3.23 2.31 -13.74
C HIS A 143 2.30 2.82 -12.63
N ARG A 144 0.99 2.96 -12.90
CA ARG A 144 0.00 3.37 -11.89
C ARG A 144 -0.16 2.32 -10.79
N GLU A 145 -0.21 1.04 -11.14
CA GLU A 145 -0.25 -0.07 -10.19
C GLU A 145 0.99 -0.08 -9.31
N ARG A 146 2.17 0.05 -9.92
CA ARG A 146 3.45 0.12 -9.21
C ARG A 146 3.51 1.32 -8.26
N LYS A 147 3.05 2.50 -8.68
CA LYS A 147 3.02 3.71 -7.84
C LYS A 147 1.92 3.70 -6.79
N GLY A 148 0.85 2.93 -6.98
CA GLY A 148 -0.18 2.72 -5.99
C GLY A 148 0.39 2.09 -4.71
N VAL A 149 1.31 1.13 -4.88
CA VAL A 149 1.92 0.36 -3.79
C VAL A 149 3.30 0.90 -3.37
N SER A 150 3.89 1.81 -4.14
CA SER A 150 5.22 2.35 -3.84
C SER A 150 5.26 3.15 -2.55
N VAL A 151 6.40 3.05 -1.86
CA VAL A 151 6.81 3.87 -0.71
C VAL A 151 6.65 5.36 -1.03
N ARG A 152 6.06 6.14 -0.13
CA ARG A 152 5.81 7.57 -0.35
C ARG A 152 7.13 8.33 -0.19
N ALA A 153 7.48 9.15 -1.18
CA ALA A 153 8.75 9.86 -1.18
C ALA A 153 8.90 10.91 -0.06
N ASN A 154 7.80 11.33 0.59
CA ASN A 154 7.81 12.33 1.66
C ASN A 154 6.81 11.94 2.77
N ASN A 155 7.23 12.07 4.03
CA ASN A 155 6.41 11.82 5.22
C ASN A 155 5.15 12.69 5.26
N GLN A 156 5.19 13.92 4.75
CA GLN A 156 4.00 14.77 4.68
C GLN A 156 2.97 14.23 3.67
N ALA A 157 3.44 13.68 2.55
CA ALA A 157 2.56 13.03 1.56
C ALA A 157 1.99 11.72 2.12
N ALA A 158 2.80 10.95 2.85
CA ALA A 158 2.34 9.76 3.56
C ALA A 158 1.27 10.10 4.61
N ALA A 159 1.46 11.16 5.40
CA ALA A 159 0.49 11.60 6.40
C ALA A 159 -0.85 12.01 5.78
N ARG A 160 -0.83 12.75 4.66
CA ARG A 160 -2.08 13.10 3.94
C ARG A 160 -2.81 11.88 3.40
N ASP A 161 -2.07 10.88 2.90
CA ASP A 161 -2.63 9.64 2.37
C ASP A 161 -3.29 8.80 3.48
N VAL A 162 -2.64 8.74 4.65
CA VAL A 162 -3.18 8.09 5.85
C VAL A 162 -4.47 8.79 6.29
N VAL A 163 -4.47 10.12 6.42
CA VAL A 163 -5.68 10.88 6.82
C VAL A 163 -6.81 10.64 5.83
N ALA A 164 -6.59 10.85 4.52
CA ALA A 164 -7.63 10.69 3.51
C ALA A 164 -8.15 9.24 3.38
N THR A 165 -7.35 8.25 3.74
CA THR A 165 -7.78 6.84 3.77
C THR A 165 -8.53 6.52 5.06
N THR A 166 -8.07 7.03 6.19
CA THR A 166 -8.71 6.85 7.50
C THR A 166 -10.10 7.46 7.49
N ASP A 167 -10.28 8.69 6.99
CA ASP A 167 -11.58 9.36 6.89
C ASP A 167 -12.60 8.53 6.07
N ARG A 168 -12.13 7.86 5.01
CA ARG A 168 -12.97 6.97 4.21
C ARG A 168 -13.39 5.73 4.98
N ILE A 169 -12.47 5.10 5.72
CA ILE A 169 -12.77 3.92 6.53
C ILE A 169 -13.73 4.27 7.65
N VAL A 170 -13.51 5.41 8.33
CA VAL A 170 -14.38 5.92 9.39
C VAL A 170 -15.81 6.06 8.87
N LYS A 171 -15.99 6.75 7.74
CA LYS A 171 -17.32 6.88 7.13
C LYS A 171 -17.97 5.53 6.83
N GLU A 172 -17.22 4.58 6.26
CA GLU A 172 -17.74 3.25 5.95
C GLU A 172 -18.11 2.46 7.22
N LEU A 173 -17.36 2.62 8.31
CA LEU A 173 -17.68 2.02 9.61
C LEU A 173 -18.97 2.60 10.20
N ASP A 174 -19.15 3.92 10.14
CA ASP A 174 -20.37 4.58 10.59
C ASP A 174 -21.58 4.16 9.74
N ASP A 175 -21.43 4.18 8.41
CA ASP A 175 -22.48 3.74 7.48
C ASP A 175 -22.81 2.24 7.66
N LEU A 176 -21.83 1.42 8.08
CA LEU A 176 -22.06 0.00 8.41
C LEU A 176 -22.82 -0.14 9.74
N GLN A 177 -22.44 0.62 10.76
CA GLN A 177 -23.12 0.63 12.07
C GLN A 177 -24.58 1.05 11.91
N VAL A 178 -24.87 2.11 11.16
CA VAL A 178 -26.25 2.59 10.93
C VAL A 178 -27.08 1.52 10.21
N ARG A 179 -26.50 0.80 9.23
CA ARG A 179 -27.25 -0.19 8.44
C ARG A 179 -27.44 -1.53 9.13
N THR A 180 -26.55 -1.92 10.04
CA THR A 180 -26.50 -3.30 10.54
C THR A 180 -26.44 -3.44 12.06
N GLY A 181 -26.20 -2.35 12.78
CA GLY A 181 -25.95 -2.37 14.22
C GLY A 181 -24.62 -3.03 14.60
N VAL A 182 -23.71 -3.22 13.65
CA VAL A 182 -22.38 -3.77 13.92
C VAL A 182 -21.50 -2.73 14.60
N TYR A 183 -20.81 -3.15 15.66
CA TYR A 183 -19.79 -2.36 16.33
C TYR A 183 -18.42 -2.57 15.66
N GLY A 184 -17.76 -1.46 15.33
CA GLY A 184 -16.43 -1.42 14.76
C GLY A 184 -15.53 -0.44 15.49
N THR A 185 -14.26 -0.82 15.66
CA THR A 185 -13.22 0.04 16.23
C THR A 185 -12.03 0.05 15.29
N LEU A 186 -11.46 1.23 15.05
CA LEU A 186 -10.30 1.44 14.19
C LEU A 186 -9.18 2.13 14.98
N PHE A 187 -7.99 1.55 14.93
CA PHE A 187 -6.75 2.20 15.36
C PHE A 187 -5.80 2.34 14.18
N VAL A 188 -5.35 3.57 13.92
CA VAL A 188 -4.34 3.87 12.92
C VAL A 188 -3.21 4.60 13.63
N VAL A 189 -2.04 3.97 13.68
CA VAL A 189 -0.87 4.52 14.36
C VAL A 189 0.27 4.71 13.39
N ARG A 190 1.17 5.66 13.69
CA ARG A 190 2.41 5.82 12.92
C ARG A 190 3.37 4.66 13.18
N GLY A 191 4.14 4.30 12.16
CA GLY A 191 5.08 3.18 12.23
C GLY A 191 6.48 3.57 12.69
N HIS A 192 6.77 4.86 12.78
CA HIS A 192 8.09 5.37 13.17
C HIS A 192 7.99 6.70 13.91
N ILE A 193 8.96 6.95 14.80
CA ILE A 193 8.93 8.10 15.72
C ILE A 193 9.03 9.46 15.01
N ASN A 194 9.66 9.47 13.83
CA ASN A 194 9.84 10.67 13.00
C ASN A 194 8.73 10.85 11.94
N ASP A 195 7.74 9.94 11.89
CA ASP A 195 6.59 10.14 11.02
C ASP A 195 5.74 11.29 11.58
N THR A 196 5.31 12.18 10.67
CA THR A 196 4.41 13.30 10.96
C THR A 196 2.94 12.88 11.02
N ILE A 197 2.66 11.58 10.92
CA ILE A 197 1.32 11.01 10.96
C ILE A 197 0.79 11.14 12.39
N GLN A 198 -0.36 11.78 12.56
CA GLN A 198 -1.08 11.74 13.82
C GLN A 198 -1.82 10.41 13.93
N SER A 199 -1.68 9.76 15.09
CA SER A 199 -2.40 8.51 15.36
C SER A 199 -3.88 8.80 15.55
N THR A 200 -4.75 8.02 14.89
CA THR A 200 -6.20 8.18 14.88
C THR A 200 -6.85 6.96 15.51
N MET A 201 -7.83 7.21 16.37
CA MET A 201 -8.74 6.18 16.87
C MET A 201 -10.17 6.56 16.47
N HIS A 202 -11.00 5.56 16.17
CA HIS A 202 -12.43 5.75 15.91
C HIS A 202 -13.21 4.56 16.45
N GLY A 203 -14.23 4.83 17.26
CA GLY A 203 -15.22 3.86 17.68
C GLY A 203 -16.58 4.20 17.08
N THR A 204 -17.28 3.21 16.52
CA THR A 204 -18.70 3.38 16.16
C THR A 204 -19.57 3.32 17.42
N ASP A 205 -20.55 4.20 17.57
CA ASP A 205 -21.51 4.19 18.70
C ASP A 205 -20.78 4.07 20.06
N ASN A 206 -21.31 3.30 21.01
CA ASN A 206 -20.73 3.11 22.33
C ASN A 206 -19.54 2.12 22.36
N SER A 207 -18.85 1.92 21.23
CA SER A 207 -17.67 1.01 21.21
C SER A 207 -16.47 1.56 21.98
N GLU A 208 -16.44 2.86 22.28
CA GLU A 208 -15.41 3.45 23.15
C GLU A 208 -15.60 2.99 24.60
N ASP A 209 -16.86 2.96 25.09
CA ASP A 209 -17.22 2.52 26.45
C ASP A 209 -16.76 1.07 26.73
N PHE A 210 -16.77 0.21 25.72
CA PHE A 210 -16.29 -1.18 25.84
C PHE A 210 -14.86 -1.27 26.38
N TRP A 211 -13.97 -0.32 26.01
CA TRP A 211 -12.59 -0.34 26.48
C TRP A 211 -12.50 0.03 27.96
N GLU A 212 -13.28 1.00 28.40
CA GLU A 212 -13.34 1.39 29.81
C GLU A 212 -14.04 0.33 30.68
N ASP A 213 -15.16 -0.21 30.21
CA ASP A 213 -15.97 -1.17 30.98
C ASP A 213 -15.33 -2.55 31.10
N VAL A 214 -14.66 -3.04 30.04
CA VAL A 214 -14.14 -4.41 29.99
C VAL A 214 -12.66 -4.47 30.29
N TYR A 215 -11.90 -3.50 29.78
CA TYR A 215 -10.45 -3.45 29.97
C TYR A 215 -10.01 -2.48 31.07
N GLU A 216 -10.93 -1.72 31.67
CA GLU A 216 -10.65 -0.75 32.73
C GLU A 216 -9.62 0.32 32.31
N HIS A 217 -9.48 0.55 31.01
CA HIS A 217 -8.56 1.52 30.43
C HIS A 217 -9.22 2.23 29.25
N PRO A 218 -9.04 3.54 29.11
CA PRO A 218 -9.60 4.28 28.00
C PRO A 218 -8.99 3.77 26.69
N MET A 219 -9.80 3.80 25.63
CA MET A 219 -9.40 3.43 24.26
C MET A 219 -8.12 4.15 23.81
N ALA A 220 -7.90 5.37 24.29
CA ALA A 220 -6.71 6.17 24.02
C ALA A 220 -5.41 5.56 24.56
N ASP A 221 -5.45 4.89 25.71
CA ASP A 221 -4.26 4.26 26.27
C ASP A 221 -3.84 3.04 25.46
N PHE A 222 -4.81 2.30 24.92
CA PHE A 222 -4.54 1.23 23.95
C PHE A 222 -3.93 1.77 22.66
N LEU A 223 -4.43 2.88 22.12
CA LEU A 223 -3.83 3.52 20.94
C LEU A 223 -2.35 3.87 21.22
N ARG A 224 -2.05 4.48 22.37
CA ARG A 224 -0.67 4.88 22.72
C ARG A 224 0.25 3.68 22.90
N GLN A 225 -0.21 2.62 23.56
CA GLN A 225 0.56 1.38 23.69
C GLN A 225 0.81 0.73 22.33
N TYR A 226 -0.21 0.71 21.47
CA TYR A 226 -0.09 0.16 20.12
C TYR A 226 0.86 0.98 19.24
N GLU A 227 0.79 2.32 19.32
CA GLU A 227 1.72 3.22 18.65
C GLU A 227 3.16 3.02 19.14
N GLN A 228 3.37 2.90 20.45
CA GLN A 228 4.69 2.64 21.02
C GLN A 228 5.26 1.31 20.50
N TRP A 229 4.46 0.25 20.53
CA TRP A 229 4.85 -1.04 19.98
C TRP A 229 5.17 -0.94 18.48
N ALA A 230 4.33 -0.27 17.69
CA ALA A 230 4.53 -0.11 16.25
C ALA A 230 5.82 0.67 15.93
N CYS A 231 6.08 1.77 16.64
CA CYS A 231 7.30 2.57 16.49
C CYS A 231 8.56 1.79 16.86
N THR A 232 8.49 0.85 17.81
CA THR A 232 9.65 0.03 18.20
C THR A 232 10.04 -1.03 17.16
N GLN A 233 9.20 -1.26 16.13
CA GLN A 233 9.50 -2.26 15.10
C GLN A 233 10.56 -1.78 14.09
N ASP A 234 10.85 -0.48 14.01
CA ASP A 234 11.89 0.11 13.13
C ASP A 234 11.72 -0.26 11.63
N GLN A 235 10.45 -0.39 11.18
CA GLN A 235 10.10 -0.88 9.83
C GLN A 235 9.68 0.21 8.83
N SER A 236 9.85 1.51 9.11
CA SER A 236 9.45 2.56 8.17
C SER A 236 10.28 2.49 6.88
N ASN A 237 9.59 2.25 5.77
CA ASN A 237 10.26 2.08 4.48
C ASN A 237 10.69 3.43 3.87
N ASN A 238 10.02 4.53 4.23
CA ASN A 238 10.37 5.89 3.78
C ASN A 238 11.75 6.31 4.29
N ASP A 239 12.02 6.06 5.57
CA ASP A 239 13.31 6.41 6.17
C ASP A 239 14.44 5.60 5.57
N ILE A 240 14.19 4.35 5.18
CA ILE A 240 15.23 3.53 4.52
C ILE A 240 15.62 4.11 3.17
N ALA A 241 14.65 4.47 2.31
CA ALA A 241 14.95 5.05 1.00
C ALA A 241 15.70 6.38 1.14
N CYS A 242 15.24 7.25 2.05
CA CYS A 242 15.88 8.54 2.35
C CYS A 242 17.30 8.34 2.88
N THR A 243 17.49 7.42 3.82
CA THR A 243 18.79 7.07 4.40
C THR A 243 19.74 6.49 3.35
N CYS A 244 19.26 5.63 2.45
CA CYS A 244 20.06 5.12 1.34
C CYS A 244 20.50 6.24 0.39
N CYS A 245 19.59 7.15 0.02
CA CYS A 245 19.92 8.34 -0.77
C CYS A 245 20.96 9.21 -0.08
N PHE A 246 20.79 9.47 1.21
CA PHE A 246 21.73 10.27 1.99
C PHE A 246 23.10 9.59 2.07
N ASN A 247 23.16 8.30 2.37
CA ASN A 247 24.42 7.55 2.45
C ASN A 247 25.16 7.55 1.11
N LEU A 248 24.45 7.32 0.00
CA LEU A 248 25.07 7.32 -1.33
C LEU A 248 25.70 8.68 -1.65
N THR A 249 24.98 9.78 -1.38
CA THR A 249 25.47 11.16 -1.60
C THR A 249 26.56 11.57 -0.60
N SER A 250 26.45 11.15 0.66
CA SER A 250 27.45 11.45 1.69
C SER A 250 28.77 10.72 1.40
N PHE A 251 28.70 9.47 0.93
CA PHE A 251 29.89 8.71 0.54
C PHE A 251 30.54 9.25 -0.74
N THR A 252 29.78 9.71 -1.75
CA THR A 252 30.40 10.39 -2.92
C THR A 252 31.17 11.63 -2.51
N VAL A 253 30.58 12.48 -1.67
CA VAL A 253 31.23 13.69 -1.14
C VAL A 253 32.49 13.33 -0.35
N SER A 254 32.44 12.25 0.44
CA SER A 254 33.59 11.79 1.24
C SER A 254 34.76 11.30 0.37
N VAL A 255 34.47 10.63 -0.76
CA VAL A 255 35.51 10.10 -1.66
C VAL A 255 36.05 11.17 -2.61
N THR A 256 35.21 12.08 -3.08
CA THR A 256 35.60 13.12 -4.05
C THR A 256 36.08 14.42 -3.41
N GLY A 257 35.75 14.66 -2.14
CA GLY A 257 36.00 15.92 -1.43
C GLY A 257 35.15 17.11 -1.87
N LYS A 258 34.24 16.93 -2.84
CA LYS A 258 33.39 18.01 -3.38
C LYS A 258 32.03 17.99 -2.70
N LYS A 259 31.64 19.13 -2.12
CA LYS A 259 30.28 19.35 -1.61
C LYS A 259 29.36 19.64 -2.81
N ASP A 260 28.12 19.16 -2.79
CA ASP A 260 27.08 19.33 -3.82
C ASP A 260 27.09 18.40 -5.05
N ILE A 261 27.68 17.21 -4.96
CA ILE A 261 27.47 16.18 -6.00
C ILE A 261 26.06 15.60 -5.85
N MET A 262 25.17 15.89 -6.79
CA MET A 262 23.87 15.23 -6.91
C MET A 262 23.99 13.95 -7.75
N MET A 263 23.46 12.85 -7.24
CA MET A 263 23.50 11.55 -7.94
C MET A 263 22.64 11.56 -9.20
N ASN A 264 23.25 11.21 -10.34
CA ASN A 264 22.56 11.00 -11.62
C ASN A 264 22.61 9.51 -12.00
N TYR A 265 21.48 8.82 -11.88
CA TYR A 265 21.39 7.38 -12.17
C TYR A 265 21.21 7.09 -13.66
N SER A 266 20.59 7.99 -14.42
CA SER A 266 20.32 7.79 -15.86
C SER A 266 21.59 7.96 -16.68
N ASN A 267 22.40 8.99 -16.37
CA ASN A 267 23.65 9.30 -17.06
C ASN A 267 24.85 8.98 -16.16
N TYR A 268 24.77 7.85 -15.46
CA TYR A 268 25.74 7.49 -14.42
C TYR A 268 27.19 7.49 -14.92
N GLU A 269 27.45 6.89 -16.08
CA GLU A 269 28.81 6.76 -16.59
C GLU A 269 29.42 8.13 -16.92
N THR A 270 28.72 8.99 -17.65
CA THR A 270 29.26 10.30 -18.06
C THR A 270 29.25 11.32 -16.92
N ALA A 271 28.11 11.46 -16.22
CA ALA A 271 27.92 12.51 -15.22
C ALA A 271 28.59 12.20 -13.88
N ILE A 272 28.83 10.92 -13.56
CA ILE A 272 29.46 10.52 -12.29
C ILE A 272 30.85 9.93 -12.53
N VAL A 273 30.95 8.87 -13.34
CA VAL A 273 32.20 8.11 -13.48
C VAL A 273 33.28 8.92 -14.19
N GLU A 274 32.99 9.45 -15.38
CA GLU A 274 33.94 10.24 -16.17
C GLU A 274 34.23 11.60 -15.52
N THR A 275 33.20 12.27 -15.01
CA THR A 275 33.33 13.64 -14.47
C THR A 275 34.08 13.69 -13.14
N TYR A 276 33.89 12.69 -12.28
CA TYR A 276 34.46 12.69 -10.92
C TYR A 276 35.47 11.56 -10.67
N GLY A 277 35.67 10.64 -11.62
CA GLY A 277 36.62 9.54 -11.47
C GLY A 277 36.24 8.55 -10.37
N VAL A 278 34.95 8.41 -10.04
CA VAL A 278 34.46 7.53 -8.97
C VAL A 278 33.41 6.56 -9.47
N ARG A 279 33.48 5.31 -9.01
CA ARG A 279 32.54 4.25 -9.36
C ARG A 279 31.96 3.59 -8.12
N LEU A 280 30.69 3.24 -8.18
CA LEU A 280 29.95 2.52 -7.16
C LEU A 280 30.06 1.03 -7.46
N VAL A 281 30.58 0.27 -6.50
CA VAL A 281 30.83 -1.17 -6.62
C VAL A 281 29.93 -1.92 -5.65
N GLY A 282 29.46 -3.11 -6.06
CA GLY A 282 28.70 -4.03 -5.20
C GLY A 282 27.24 -3.65 -4.98
N TRP A 283 26.61 -3.04 -5.99
CA TRP A 283 25.16 -2.86 -6.00
C TRP A 283 24.44 -4.22 -5.90
N PRO A 284 23.35 -4.35 -5.10
CA PRO A 284 22.71 -5.64 -4.86
C PRO A 284 22.16 -6.29 -6.15
N GLN A 285 22.41 -7.59 -6.31
CA GLN A 285 21.91 -8.35 -7.45
C GLN A 285 20.37 -8.43 -7.45
N GLY A 286 19.75 -8.15 -8.60
CA GLY A 286 18.29 -8.16 -8.78
C GLY A 286 17.58 -6.88 -8.32
N VAL A 287 18.32 -5.86 -7.86
CA VAL A 287 17.78 -4.52 -7.59
C VAL A 287 18.11 -3.61 -8.76
N ASN A 288 17.10 -3.00 -9.38
CA ASN A 288 17.30 -2.07 -10.48
C ASN A 288 18.20 -0.89 -10.06
N PHE A 289 19.17 -0.54 -10.91
CA PHE A 289 20.09 0.57 -10.66
C PHE A 289 19.38 1.91 -10.92
N THR A 290 18.61 2.37 -9.95
CA THR A 290 17.86 3.61 -10.00
C THR A 290 17.96 4.34 -8.66
N SER A 291 17.45 5.58 -8.61
CA SER A 291 17.35 6.33 -7.35
C SER A 291 16.63 5.48 -6.29
N PRO A 292 17.13 5.39 -5.04
CA PRO A 292 16.48 4.63 -3.97
C PRO A 292 15.01 5.02 -3.75
N SER A 293 14.64 6.28 -3.97
CA SER A 293 13.26 6.75 -3.92
C SER A 293 12.35 6.19 -5.02
N ASN A 294 12.92 5.65 -6.10
CA ASN A 294 12.22 5.03 -7.23
C ASN A 294 12.24 3.50 -7.18
N ILE A 295 12.88 2.89 -6.18
CA ILE A 295 12.84 1.44 -5.98
C ILE A 295 11.45 1.09 -5.41
N GLY A 296 10.63 0.38 -6.19
CA GLY A 296 9.23 0.13 -5.85
C GLY A 296 9.01 -0.90 -4.74
N THR A 297 9.95 -1.84 -4.57
CA THR A 297 9.79 -2.97 -3.66
C THR A 297 10.49 -2.71 -2.33
N VAL A 298 9.76 -2.91 -1.22
CA VAL A 298 10.31 -2.80 0.13
C VAL A 298 11.51 -3.74 0.36
N GLY A 299 11.43 -4.97 -0.14
CA GLY A 299 12.52 -5.94 -0.05
C GLY A 299 13.79 -5.49 -0.77
N ASP A 300 13.66 -4.79 -1.89
CA ASP A 300 14.78 -4.30 -2.69
C ASP A 300 15.49 -3.13 -2.00
N ILE A 301 14.71 -2.20 -1.44
CA ILE A 301 15.21 -1.09 -0.63
C ILE A 301 15.97 -1.59 0.61
N ARG A 302 15.43 -2.61 1.29
CA ARG A 302 16.11 -3.23 2.46
C ARG A 302 17.42 -3.89 2.05
N ARG A 303 17.45 -4.64 0.94
CA ARG A 303 18.69 -5.23 0.41
C ARG A 303 19.75 -4.18 0.11
N LEU A 304 19.37 -3.05 -0.49
CA LEU A 304 20.29 -1.94 -0.73
C LEU A 304 20.83 -1.33 0.56
N ARG A 305 19.95 -1.06 1.55
CA ARG A 305 20.35 -0.56 2.86
C ARG A 305 21.37 -1.48 3.53
N ASP A 306 21.08 -2.77 3.54
CA ASP A 306 21.91 -3.75 4.23
C ASP A 306 23.27 -3.90 3.53
N ALA A 307 23.30 -3.84 2.19
CA ALA A 307 24.55 -3.81 1.42
C ALA A 307 25.40 -2.54 1.68
N LEU A 308 24.76 -1.37 1.81
CA LEU A 308 25.44 -0.11 2.16
C LEU A 308 25.99 -0.16 3.60
N LYS A 309 25.20 -0.67 4.57
CA LYS A 309 25.63 -0.83 5.97
C LYS A 309 26.77 -1.83 6.11
N ALA A 310 26.70 -2.94 5.39
CA ALA A 310 27.74 -3.98 5.38
C ALA A 310 28.99 -3.59 4.57
N ARG A 311 29.03 -2.39 3.98
CA ARG A 311 30.06 -1.93 3.02
C ARG A 311 30.30 -2.90 1.86
N MET A 312 29.28 -3.68 1.49
CA MET A 312 29.28 -4.47 0.27
C MET A 312 29.02 -3.59 -0.94
N CYS A 313 28.21 -2.53 -0.77
CA CYS A 313 28.03 -1.47 -1.75
C CYS A 313 28.81 -0.22 -1.31
N TYR A 314 29.80 0.21 -2.08
CA TYR A 314 30.68 1.32 -1.71
C TYR A 314 31.26 2.04 -2.93
N TRP A 315 31.74 3.27 -2.72
CA TRP A 315 32.41 4.06 -3.75
C TRP A 315 33.91 3.78 -3.76
N THR A 316 34.47 3.62 -4.96
CA THR A 316 35.91 3.53 -5.20
C THR A 316 36.35 4.61 -6.19
N THR A 317 37.55 5.14 -6.00
CA THR A 317 38.20 5.97 -7.01
C THR A 317 38.71 5.09 -8.14
N LEU A 318 38.62 5.60 -9.36
CA LEU A 318 39.33 5.02 -10.49
C LEU A 318 40.77 5.53 -10.44
N SER A 319 41.75 4.62 -10.40
CA SER A 319 43.14 4.98 -10.62
C SER A 319 43.24 5.63 -12.00
N PRO A 320 44.03 6.71 -12.17
CA PRO A 320 44.45 7.11 -13.51
C PRO A 320 45.13 5.91 -14.17
N ALA A 321 44.76 5.63 -15.42
CA ALA A 321 45.55 4.78 -16.30
C ALA A 321 46.79 5.56 -16.77
#